data_AF-A0A9D2KZS1-F1
#
_entry.id   AF-A0A9D2KZS1-F1
#
_cell.length_a   1.000
_cell.length_b   1.000
_cell.length_c   1.000
_cell.angle_alpha   90.00
_cell.angle_beta   90.00
_cell.angle_gamma   90.00
#
_symmetry.space_group_name_H-M   'P 1'
#
loop_
_entity.id
_entity.type
_entity.pdbx_description
1 polymer ?
#
loop_
_entity_poly.entity_id
_entity_poly.type
_entity_poly.pdbx_seq_one_letter_code
_entity_poly.pdbx_strand_id
1 'polypeptide(L)'
;MKKIVAVLCTLDVILMALSVVLYMDEDRTPPVIHMEETDMRYREGMSDSELLEGVSATDETDGDVTGSLVVEKVSETGDGTVIVTYGARDQSNNVAKASRVMEEVH
;
A
#
# COMPACT_ATOMS: atom_id res chain seq x y z
N MET A 1 -49.52 -9.76 -11.94
CA MET A 1 -48.36 -9.42 -12.80
C MET A 1 -47.88 -7.98 -12.58
N LYS A 2 -48.62 -6.92 -12.91
CA LYS A 2 -48.17 -5.50 -12.75
C LYS A 2 -47.74 -5.10 -11.33
N LYS A 3 -48.42 -5.59 -10.27
CA LYS A 3 -48.03 -5.33 -8.87
C LYS A 3 -46.72 -6.01 -8.47
N ILE A 4 -46.45 -7.19 -9.02
CA ILE A 4 -45.22 -7.96 -8.75
C ILE A 4 -44.05 -7.27 -9.43
N VAL A 5 -44.23 -6.82 -10.68
CA VAL A 5 -43.22 -6.03 -11.42
C VAL A 5 -42.90 -4.74 -10.67
N ALA A 6 -43.91 -4.02 -10.17
CA ALA A 6 -43.68 -2.80 -9.39
C ALA A 6 -42.86 -3.06 -8.12
N VAL A 7 -43.15 -4.13 -7.38
CA VAL A 7 -42.40 -4.50 -6.15
C VAL A 7 -40.95 -4.86 -6.49
N LEU A 8 -40.71 -5.64 -7.56
CA LEU A 8 -39.36 -5.99 -8.00
C LEU A 8 -38.55 -4.74 -8.38
N CYS A 9 -39.13 -3.84 -9.18
CA CYS A 9 -38.47 -2.59 -9.54
C CYS A 9 -38.14 -1.73 -8.32
N THR A 10 -39.03 -1.65 -7.32
CA THR A 10 -38.73 -0.92 -6.09
C THR A 10 -37.61 -1.57 -5.29
N LEU A 11 -37.56 -2.90 -5.23
CA LEU A 11 -36.50 -3.62 -4.53
C LEU A 11 -35.14 -3.43 -5.21
N ASP A 12 -35.11 -3.49 -6.55
CA ASP A 12 -33.89 -3.24 -7.33
C ASP A 12 -33.37 -1.82 -7.13
N VAL A 13 -34.25 -0.82 -7.12
CA VAL A 13 -33.85 0.59 -6.86
C VAL A 13 -33.28 0.73 -5.45
N ILE A 14 -33.87 0.05 -4.44
CA ILE A 14 -33.35 0.06 -3.06
C ILE A 14 -31.98 -0.61 -3.00
N LEU A 15 -31.82 -1.78 -3.63
CA LEU A 15 -30.54 -2.49 -3.70
C LEU A 15 -29.48 -1.65 -4.43
N MET A 16 -29.84 -0.99 -5.53
CA MET A 16 -28.95 -0.10 -6.27
C MET A 16 -28.53 1.09 -5.41
N ALA A 17 -29.47 1.76 -4.75
CA ALA A 17 -29.16 2.87 -3.85
C ALA A 17 -28.24 2.44 -2.69
N LEU A 18 -28.53 1.30 -2.06
CA LEU A 18 -27.66 0.73 -1.03
C LEU A 18 -26.25 0.45 -1.56
N SER A 19 -26.14 -0.17 -2.74
CA SER A 19 -24.85 -0.48 -3.34
C SER A 19 -24.03 0.76 -3.66
N VAL A 20 -24.69 1.84 -4.12
CA VAL A 20 -24.03 3.13 -4.39
C VAL A 20 -23.51 3.75 -3.09
N VAL A 21 -24.31 3.72 -2.02
CA VAL A 21 -23.88 4.25 -0.71
C VAL A 21 -22.65 3.49 -0.19
N LEU A 22 -22.68 2.15 -0.23
CA LEU A 22 -21.54 1.34 0.21
C LEU A 22 -20.29 1.58 -0.66
N TYR A 23 -20.46 1.80 -1.96
CA TYR A 23 -19.35 2.07 -2.88
C TYR A 23 -18.70 3.44 -2.66
N MET A 24 -19.45 4.43 -2.15
CA MET A 24 -18.94 5.77 -1.90
C MET A 24 -18.13 5.89 -0.61
N ASP A 25 -18.33 4.96 0.33
CA ASP A 25 -17.65 4.94 1.64
C ASP A 25 -16.35 4.12 1.63
N GLU A 26 -16.06 3.45 0.51
CA GLU A 26 -14.85 2.65 0.34
C GLU A 26 -13.64 3.56 0.10
N ASP A 27 -12.63 3.44 0.95
CA ASP A 27 -11.37 4.15 0.77
C ASP A 27 -10.49 3.48 -0.30
N ARG A 28 -9.98 4.32 -1.19
CA ARG A 28 -9.18 3.95 -2.36
C ARG A 28 -7.88 4.73 -2.47
N THR A 29 -7.53 5.44 -1.40
CA THR A 29 -6.33 6.24 -1.33
C THR A 29 -5.20 5.31 -0.93
N PRO A 30 -4.13 5.15 -1.74
CA PRO A 30 -2.99 4.37 -1.32
C PRO A 30 -2.15 5.16 -0.30
N PRO A 31 -1.45 4.46 0.62
CA PRO A 31 -0.55 5.11 1.54
C PRO A 31 0.63 5.79 0.84
N VAL A 32 1.29 6.71 1.52
CA VAL A 32 2.54 7.34 1.07
C VAL A 32 3.69 6.80 1.89
N ILE A 33 4.70 6.26 1.22
CA ILE A 33 5.94 5.78 1.86
C ILE A 33 6.94 6.94 1.91
N HIS A 34 7.44 7.23 3.11
CA HIS A 34 8.47 8.24 3.37
C HIS A 34 9.78 7.55 3.71
N MET A 35 10.87 8.04 3.15
CA MET A 35 12.22 7.53 3.40
C MET A 35 13.10 8.71 3.83
N GLU A 36 13.73 8.58 4.99
CA GLU A 36 14.74 9.54 5.42
C GLU A 36 16.00 9.41 4.55
N GLU A 37 16.61 10.55 4.21
CA GLU A 37 17.94 10.55 3.60
C GLU A 37 18.95 10.07 4.64
N THR A 38 19.50 8.88 4.43
CA THR A 38 20.42 8.23 5.36
C THR A 38 21.58 7.61 4.56
N ASP A 39 22.80 7.73 5.09
CA ASP A 39 24.03 7.17 4.49
C ASP A 39 24.16 5.64 4.62
N MET A 40 23.05 4.95 4.89
CA MET A 40 23.04 3.50 5.10
C MET A 40 23.33 2.79 3.79
N ARG A 41 24.32 1.91 3.87
CA ARG A 41 24.79 1.07 2.77
C ARG A 41 24.30 -0.35 2.93
N TYR A 42 24.06 -1.02 1.82
CA TYR A 42 23.62 -2.40 1.79
C TYR A 42 24.78 -3.35 2.12
N ARG A 43 24.49 -4.39 2.90
CA ARG A 43 25.39 -5.52 3.15
C ARG A 43 24.62 -6.81 2.91
N GLU A 44 25.27 -7.79 2.29
CA GLU A 44 24.65 -9.10 2.09
C GLU A 44 24.23 -9.72 3.44
N GLY A 45 23.00 -10.23 3.51
CA GLY A 45 22.44 -10.83 4.72
C GLY A 45 21.80 -9.87 5.71
N MET A 46 21.70 -8.58 5.37
CA MET A 46 20.95 -7.58 6.14
C MET A 46 19.47 -7.98 6.23
N SER A 47 18.88 -7.83 7.42
CA SER A 47 17.48 -8.21 7.66
C SER A 47 16.50 -7.16 7.14
N ASP A 48 15.24 -7.56 6.93
CA ASP A 48 14.18 -6.63 6.54
C ASP A 48 14.01 -5.47 7.53
N SER A 49 14.21 -5.72 8.84
CA SER A 49 14.12 -4.66 9.86
C SER A 49 15.25 -3.64 9.73
N GLU A 50 16.45 -4.08 9.36
CA GLU A 50 17.56 -3.16 9.08
C GLU A 50 17.26 -2.35 7.80
N LEU A 51 16.76 -3.01 6.75
CA LEU A 51 16.41 -2.35 5.47
C LEU A 51 15.25 -1.35 5.57
N LEU A 52 14.37 -1.51 6.57
CA LEU A 52 13.26 -0.63 6.87
C LEU A 52 13.65 0.54 7.82
N GLU A 53 14.90 0.61 8.28
CA GLU A 53 15.35 1.72 9.11
C GLU A 53 15.19 3.07 8.38
N GLY A 54 14.52 4.02 9.03
CA GLY A 54 14.20 5.33 8.44
C GLY A 54 13.11 5.31 7.37
N VAL A 55 12.37 4.20 7.22
CA VAL A 55 11.22 4.08 6.33
C VAL A 55 9.93 4.10 7.14
N SER A 56 9.00 4.99 6.78
CA SER A 56 7.67 5.10 7.39
C SER A 56 6.59 5.17 6.32
N ALA A 57 5.33 4.93 6.71
CA ALA A 57 4.21 5.00 5.78
C ALA A 57 2.98 5.64 6.43
N THR A 58 2.37 6.59 5.74
CA THR A 58 1.16 7.28 6.20
C THR A 58 0.10 7.28 5.13
N ASP A 59 -1.13 6.96 5.51
CA ASP A 59 -2.31 7.08 4.68
C ASP A 59 -3.19 8.27 5.12
N GLU A 60 -3.95 8.84 4.18
CA GLU A 60 -4.83 9.99 4.45
C GLU A 60 -6.03 9.62 5.34
N THR A 61 -6.58 8.41 5.16
CA THR A 61 -7.75 7.90 5.88
C THR A 61 -7.35 7.15 7.14
N ASP A 62 -6.34 6.28 7.05
CA ASP A 62 -5.92 5.38 8.12
C ASP A 62 -4.85 5.97 9.07
N GLY A 63 -4.18 7.05 8.67
CA GLY A 63 -3.10 7.64 9.44
C GLY A 63 -1.80 6.85 9.35
N ASP A 64 -1.15 6.56 10.47
CA ASP A 64 0.13 5.84 10.46
C ASP A 64 -0.08 4.34 10.16
N VAL A 65 0.43 3.91 9.01
CA VAL A 65 0.40 2.52 8.55
C VAL A 65 1.80 1.91 8.48
N THR A 66 2.79 2.51 9.12
CA THR A 66 4.20 2.06 9.14
C THR A 66 4.33 0.57 9.53
N GLY A 67 3.45 0.06 10.39
CA GLY A 67 3.44 -1.35 10.79
C GLY A 67 3.14 -2.36 9.66
N SER A 68 2.64 -1.91 8.50
CA SER A 68 2.39 -2.75 7.33
C SER A 68 3.54 -2.76 6.32
N LEU A 69 4.61 -1.99 6.58
CA LEU A 69 5.76 -1.93 5.70
C LEU A 69 6.47 -3.29 5.59
N VAL A 70 6.83 -3.63 4.36
CA VAL A 70 7.60 -4.83 4.03
C VAL A 70 8.66 -4.51 2.99
N VAL A 71 9.76 -5.26 3.02
CA VAL A 71 10.71 -5.30 1.92
C VAL A 71 10.16 -6.27 0.87
N GLU A 72 9.70 -5.75 -0.26
CA GLU A 72 9.14 -6.57 -1.33
C GLU A 72 10.25 -7.26 -2.15
N LYS A 73 11.33 -6.52 -2.43
CA LYS A 73 12.40 -7.02 -3.28
C LYS A 73 13.71 -6.30 -3.04
N VAL A 74 14.79 -7.06 -3.02
CA VAL A 74 16.16 -6.58 -3.11
C VAL A 74 16.73 -7.03 -4.45
N SER A 75 17.24 -6.10 -5.27
CA SER A 75 17.80 -6.39 -6.59
C SER A 75 19.20 -5.79 -6.72
N GLU A 76 20.21 -6.62 -6.93
CA GLU A 76 21.56 -6.18 -7.26
C GLU A 76 21.61 -5.71 -8.72
N THR A 77 22.21 -4.54 -8.96
CA THR A 77 22.33 -3.96 -10.31
C THR A 77 23.65 -4.33 -10.99
N GLY A 78 24.58 -4.97 -10.27
CA GLY A 78 25.88 -5.46 -10.78
C GLY A 78 26.97 -4.38 -10.91
N ASP A 79 26.66 -3.13 -10.60
CA ASP A 79 27.57 -1.98 -10.57
C ASP A 79 27.97 -1.56 -9.15
N GLY A 80 27.76 -2.44 -8.17
CA GLY A 80 27.96 -2.15 -6.75
C GLY A 80 26.81 -1.37 -6.11
N THR A 81 25.64 -1.33 -6.77
CA THR A 81 24.40 -0.80 -6.19
C THR A 81 23.33 -1.86 -6.04
N VAL A 82 22.46 -1.64 -5.06
CA VAL A 82 21.30 -2.48 -4.77
C VAL A 82 20.04 -1.62 -4.72
N ILE A 83 19.00 -2.09 -5.39
CA ILE A 83 17.67 -1.49 -5.37
C ILE A 83 16.81 -2.24 -4.36
N VAL A 84 16.42 -1.56 -3.29
CA VAL A 84 15.49 -2.09 -2.29
C VAL A 84 14.11 -1.50 -2.57
N THR A 85 13.12 -2.38 -2.75
CA THR A 85 11.73 -2.02 -3.01
C THR A 85 10.90 -2.34 -1.77
N TYR A 86 10.17 -1.34 -1.30
CA TYR A 86 9.28 -1.39 -0.15
C TYR A 86 7.83 -1.41 -0.62
N GLY A 87 6.99 -2.09 0.15
CA GLY A 87 5.55 -2.05 0.01
C GLY A 87 4.89 -1.67 1.34
N ALA A 88 3.83 -0.87 1.29
CA ALA A 88 2.96 -0.60 2.43
C ALA A 88 1.50 -0.83 2.02
N ARG A 89 0.68 -1.27 2.98
CA ARG A 89 -0.76 -1.50 2.79
C ARG A 89 -1.56 -0.82 3.89
N ASP A 90 -2.65 -0.18 3.52
CA ASP A 90 -3.59 0.42 4.47
C ASP A 90 -4.64 -0.63 4.98
N GLN A 91 -5.65 -0.20 5.72
CA GLN A 91 -6.72 -1.09 6.20
C GLN A 91 -7.73 -1.46 5.11
N SER A 92 -7.87 -0.59 4.10
CA SER A 92 -8.75 -0.78 2.93
C SER A 92 -8.11 -1.62 1.81
N ASN A 93 -6.88 -2.06 2.01
CA ASN A 93 -6.07 -2.88 1.10
C ASN A 93 -5.52 -2.15 -0.12
N ASN A 94 -5.49 -0.82 -0.09
CA ASN A 94 -4.70 -0.06 -1.04
C ASN A 94 -3.21 -0.26 -0.74
N VAL A 95 -2.41 -0.31 -1.80
CA VAL A 95 -0.99 -0.65 -1.71
C VAL A 95 -0.17 0.43 -2.37
N ALA A 96 0.90 0.85 -1.70
CA ALA A 96 1.92 1.70 -2.25
C ALA A 96 3.25 0.99 -2.34
N LYS A 97 4.07 1.39 -3.31
CA LYS A 97 5.42 0.90 -3.51
C LYS A 97 6.38 2.05 -3.70
N ALA A 98 7.56 1.91 -3.13
CA ALA A 98 8.64 2.86 -3.32
C ALA A 98 9.97 2.12 -3.27
N SER A 99 10.99 2.68 -3.91
CA SER A 99 12.32 2.06 -3.96
C SER A 99 13.41 3.06 -3.64
N ARG A 100 14.47 2.59 -3.01
CA ARG A 100 15.70 3.34 -2.76
C ARG A 100 16.89 2.58 -3.32
N VAL A 101 17.83 3.32 -3.89
CA VAL A 101 19.12 2.80 -4.34
C VAL A 101 20.11 2.94 -3.20
N MET A 102 20.84 1.87 -2.90
CA MET A 102 21.89 1.84 -1.88
C MET A 102 23.19 1.37 -2.51
N GLU A 103 24.32 1.88 -2.03
CA GLU A 103 25.64 1.31 -2.34
C GLU A 103 25.81 -0.02 -1.60
N GLU A 104 26.35 -1.03 -2.29
CA GLU A 104 26.75 -2.30 -1.70
C GLU A 104 28.14 -2.18 -1.08
N VAL A 105 28.30 -2.67 0.16
CA VAL A 105 29.60 -2.77 0.83
C VAL A 105 29.97 -4.23 0.94
N HIS A 106 31.13 -4.55 0.35
CA HIS A 106 31.77 -5.86 0.39
C HIS A 106 32.69 -6.02 1.60
#